data_AF-A0A3B8U4Z8-F1
#
_entry.id   AF-A0A3B8U4Z8-F1
#
_cell.length_a   1.000
_cell.length_b   1.000
_cell.length_c   1.000
_cell.angle_alpha   90.00
_cell.angle_beta   90.00
_cell.angle_gamma   90.00
#
_symmetry.space_group_name_H-M   'P 1'
#
loop_
_entity.id
_entity.type
_entity.pdbx_description
1 polymer ?
#
loop_
_entity_poly.entity_id
_entity_poly.type
_entity_poly.pdbx_seq_one_letter_code
_entity_poly.pdbx_strand_id
1 'polypeptide(L)'
;KADEAYRIGLVNAVYPQEELLPAAKKMAATIAGNAPIAVRACKKAINEGLQVSIDEGVAIEEELFGSCFESYDQQEGMANFLRKKDDPKKVKKVAFKNE
;
A
#
# COMPACT_ATOMS: atom_id res chain seq x y z
N LYS A 1 -24.23 7.71 13.89
CA LYS A 1 -23.43 7.20 15.04
C LYS A 1 -22.26 6.39 14.50
N ALA A 2 -21.14 6.28 15.22
CA ALA A 2 -19.92 5.63 14.72
C ALA A 2 -20.16 4.18 14.27
N ASP A 3 -20.95 3.40 15.03
CA ASP A 3 -21.26 2.00 14.71
C ASP A 3 -22.01 1.86 13.38
N GLU A 4 -22.92 2.80 13.09
CA GLU A 4 -23.65 2.82 11.82
C GLU A 4 -22.73 3.16 10.65
N ALA A 5 -21.83 4.14 10.83
CA ALA A 5 -20.83 4.48 9.81
C ALA A 5 -19.92 3.28 9.49
N TYR A 6 -19.56 2.48 10.49
CA TYR A 6 -18.82 1.24 10.28
C TYR A 6 -19.63 0.18 9.57
N ARG A 7 -20.88 -0.05 10.00
CA ARG A 7 -21.79 -1.05 9.40
C ARG A 7 -22.02 -0.83 7.91
N ILE A 8 -22.10 0.44 7.47
CA ILE A 8 -22.30 0.79 6.05
C ILE A 8 -20.99 0.93 5.26
N GLY A 9 -19.83 0.78 5.90
CA GLY A 9 -18.52 0.86 5.24
C GLY A 9 -17.98 2.28 5.00
N LEU A 10 -18.55 3.30 5.65
CA LEU A 10 -18.06 4.69 5.55
C LEU A 10 -16.72 4.89 6.30
N VAL A 11 -16.49 4.12 7.37
CA VAL A 11 -15.24 4.13 8.15
C VAL A 11 -14.68 2.73 8.28
N ASN A 12 -13.35 2.60 8.34
CA ASN A 12 -12.68 1.30 8.40
C ASN A 12 -12.75 0.63 9.78
N ALA A 13 -12.94 1.39 10.87
CA ALA A 13 -13.00 0.88 12.24
C ALA A 13 -13.57 1.94 13.20
N VAL A 14 -14.00 1.49 14.39
CA VAL A 14 -14.47 2.33 15.51
C VAL A 14 -13.64 2.00 16.74
N TYR A 15 -13.19 3.03 17.46
CA TYR A 15 -12.35 2.91 18.65
C TYR A 15 -12.88 3.80 19.78
N PRO A 16 -12.61 3.46 21.05
CA PRO A 16 -12.65 4.42 22.15
C PRO A 16 -11.76 5.65 21.84
N GLN A 17 -12.13 6.81 22.38
CA GLN A 17 -11.48 8.09 22.06
C GLN A 17 -9.97 8.07 22.37
N GLU A 18 -9.59 7.42 23.46
CA GLU A 18 -8.23 7.25 23.94
C GLU A 18 -7.37 6.33 23.05
N GLU A 19 -7.99 5.41 22.31
CA GLU A 19 -7.31 4.46 21.42
C GLU A 19 -7.28 4.93 19.96
N LEU A 20 -8.13 5.89 19.59
CA LEU A 20 -8.31 6.36 18.21
C LEU A 20 -6.98 6.78 17.54
N LEU A 21 -6.24 7.69 18.18
CA LEU A 21 -4.98 8.19 17.62
C LEU A 21 -3.88 7.12 17.57
N PRO A 22 -3.65 6.33 18.65
CA PRO A 22 -2.76 5.18 18.59
C PRO A 22 -3.08 4.21 17.44
N ALA A 23 -4.34 3.85 17.25
CA ALA A 23 -4.77 2.95 16.18
C ALA A 23 -4.56 3.55 14.78
N ALA A 24 -4.93 4.83 14.58
CA ALA A 24 -4.73 5.53 13.32
C ALA A 24 -3.25 5.64 12.95
N LYS A 25 -2.37 5.97 13.93
CA LYS A 25 -0.92 6.02 13.72
C LYS A 25 -0.33 4.66 13.39
N LYS A 26 -0.84 3.57 13.99
CA LYS A 26 -0.43 2.21 13.67
C LYS A 26 -0.73 1.87 12.19
N MET A 27 -1.94 2.18 11.72
CA MET A 27 -2.29 1.98 10.31
C MET A 27 -1.43 2.84 9.37
N ALA A 28 -1.23 4.11 9.71
CA ALA A 28 -0.36 5.01 8.95
C ALA A 28 1.08 4.50 8.87
N ALA A 29 1.63 3.95 9.96
CA ALA A 29 2.96 3.37 9.99
C ALA A 29 3.07 2.11 9.12
N THR A 30 1.99 1.32 8.98
CA THR A 30 1.94 0.21 8.02
C THR A 30 2.01 0.73 6.58
N ILE A 31 1.23 1.76 6.24
CA ILE A 31 1.25 2.36 4.89
C ILE A 31 2.63 2.97 4.58
N ALA A 32 3.19 3.74 5.52
CA ALA A 32 4.52 4.35 5.40
C ALA A 32 5.66 3.33 5.36
N GLY A 33 5.37 2.07 5.74
CA GLY A 33 6.29 0.95 5.62
C GLY A 33 6.37 0.34 4.22
N ASN A 34 5.64 0.87 3.23
CA ASN A 34 5.65 0.45 1.82
C ASN A 34 6.31 1.51 0.92
N ALA A 35 6.72 1.09 -0.28
CA ALA A 35 7.34 1.95 -1.28
C ALA A 35 6.40 3.12 -1.66
N PRO A 36 6.82 4.39 -1.51
CA PRO A 36 5.94 5.54 -1.80
C PRO A 36 5.46 5.62 -3.24
N ILE A 37 6.26 5.14 -4.21
CA ILE A 37 5.85 5.04 -5.62
C ILE A 37 4.68 4.04 -5.76
N ALA A 38 4.80 2.85 -5.17
CA ALA A 38 3.75 1.84 -5.20
C ALA A 38 2.46 2.32 -4.51
N VAL A 39 2.55 2.96 -3.34
CA VAL A 39 1.37 3.48 -2.64
C VAL A 39 0.65 4.56 -3.47
N ARG A 40 1.41 5.42 -4.15
CA ARG A 40 0.84 6.43 -5.08
C ARG A 40 0.16 5.77 -6.27
N ALA A 41 0.82 4.79 -6.91
CA ALA A 41 0.28 4.04 -8.04
C ALA A 41 -1.03 3.32 -7.68
N CYS A 42 -1.06 2.56 -6.57
CA CYS A 42 -2.26 1.91 -6.07
C CYS A 42 -3.41 2.90 -5.84
N LYS A 43 -3.14 4.04 -5.19
CA LYS A 43 -4.17 5.05 -4.93
C LYS A 43 -4.72 5.65 -6.24
N LYS A 44 -3.85 5.88 -7.23
CA LYS A 44 -4.25 6.37 -8.55
C LYS A 44 -5.11 5.34 -9.28
N ALA A 45 -4.69 4.07 -9.31
CA ALA A 45 -5.44 2.97 -9.91
C ALA A 45 -6.85 2.83 -9.30
N ILE A 46 -6.97 2.92 -7.97
CA ILE A 46 -8.27 2.88 -7.29
C ILE A 46 -9.14 4.07 -7.72
N ASN A 47 -8.61 5.30 -7.68
CA ASN A 47 -9.39 6.49 -7.98
C ASN A 47 -9.86 6.55 -9.43
N GLU A 48 -9.00 6.19 -10.38
CA GLU A 48 -9.29 6.23 -11.81
C GLU A 48 -10.10 5.01 -12.25
N GLY A 49 -9.74 3.81 -11.78
CA GLY A 49 -10.42 2.56 -12.07
C GLY A 49 -11.89 2.54 -11.60
N LEU A 50 -12.21 3.23 -10.49
CA LEU A 50 -13.59 3.37 -10.01
C LEU A 50 -14.50 4.19 -10.94
N GLN A 51 -13.94 4.91 -11.92
CA GLN A 51 -14.71 5.77 -12.84
C GLN A 51 -14.94 5.14 -14.22
N VAL A 52 -14.45 3.93 -14.45
CA VAL A 52 -14.45 3.26 -15.77
C VAL A 52 -15.04 1.84 -15.69
N SER A 53 -15.16 1.17 -16.83
CA SER A 53 -15.54 -0.24 -16.85
C SER A 53 -14.46 -1.13 -16.21
N ILE A 54 -14.82 -2.35 -15.82
CA ILE A 54 -13.86 -3.27 -15.19
C ILE A 54 -12.66 -3.57 -16.10
N ASP A 55 -12.89 -3.71 -17.41
CA ASP A 55 -11.83 -4.02 -18.37
C ASP A 55 -10.85 -2.84 -18.50
N GLU A 56 -11.36 -1.61 -18.54
CA GLU A 56 -10.54 -0.40 -18.54
C GLU A 56 -9.80 -0.21 -17.20
N GLY A 57 -10.47 -0.51 -16.08
CA GLY A 57 -9.87 -0.44 -14.75
C GLY A 57 -8.69 -1.40 -14.59
N VAL A 58 -8.80 -2.62 -15.13
CA VAL A 58 -7.70 -3.59 -15.17
C VAL A 58 -6.55 -3.07 -16.02
N ALA A 59 -6.83 -2.47 -17.17
CA ALA A 59 -5.78 -1.88 -18.02
C ALA A 59 -5.03 -0.73 -17.32
N ILE A 60 -5.75 0.15 -16.60
CA ILE A 60 -5.15 1.22 -15.79
C ILE A 60 -4.28 0.64 -14.67
N GLU A 61 -4.77 -0.40 -13.98
CA GLU A 61 -4.00 -1.08 -12.94
C GLU A 61 -2.72 -1.71 -13.51
N GLU A 62 -2.81 -2.41 -14.64
CA GLU A 62 -1.67 -3.03 -15.32
C GLU A 62 -0.59 -2.01 -15.67
N GLU A 63 -0.97 -0.87 -16.26
CA GLU A 63 -0.04 0.20 -16.62
C GLU A 63 0.68 0.77 -15.38
N LEU A 64 -0.09 1.12 -14.35
CA LEU A 64 0.46 1.72 -13.12
C LEU A 64 1.31 0.73 -12.34
N PHE A 65 0.90 -0.54 -12.28
CA PHE A 65 1.69 -1.61 -11.68
C PHE A 65 2.99 -1.85 -12.46
N GLY A 66 2.91 -1.92 -13.79
CA GLY A 66 4.07 -2.05 -14.68
C GLY A 66 5.08 -0.92 -14.49
N SER A 67 4.60 0.32 -14.35
CA SER A 67 5.47 1.48 -14.10
C SER A 67 6.31 1.37 -12.82
N CYS A 68 5.90 0.55 -11.86
CA CYS A 68 6.65 0.34 -10.62
C CYS A 68 7.89 -0.56 -10.83
N PHE A 69 7.95 -1.39 -11.87
CA PHE A 69 9.03 -2.38 -12.08
C PHE A 69 10.39 -1.75 -12.43
N GLU A 70 10.38 -0.50 -12.89
CA GLU A 70 11.61 0.25 -13.15
C GLU A 70 12.19 0.88 -11.88
N SER A 71 11.43 0.88 -10.77
CA SER A 71 11.87 1.49 -9.52
C SER A 71 12.88 0.62 -8.77
N TYR A 72 13.85 1.27 -8.12
CA TYR A 72 14.77 0.62 -7.19
C TYR A 72 14.03 -0.17 -6.11
N ASP A 73 12.95 0.39 -5.57
CA ASP A 73 12.15 -0.21 -4.51
C ASP A 73 11.54 -1.55 -4.94
N GLN A 74 11.06 -1.64 -6.17
CA GLN A 74 10.53 -2.90 -6.72
C GLN A 74 11.65 -3.93 -6.90
N GLN A 75 12.78 -3.52 -7.49
CA GLN A 75 13.90 -4.42 -7.78
C GLN A 75 14.50 -5.00 -6.49
N GLU A 76 14.84 -4.14 -5.52
CA GLU A 76 15.40 -4.60 -4.25
C GLU A 76 14.36 -5.27 -3.35
N GLY A 77 13.11 -4.80 -3.36
CA GLY A 77 12.02 -5.43 -2.63
C GLY A 77 11.84 -6.88 -3.06
N MET A 78 11.76 -7.11 -4.37
CA MET A 78 11.61 -8.45 -4.95
C MET A 78 12.87 -9.30 -4.76
N ALA A 79 14.06 -8.73 -4.97
CA ALA A 79 15.32 -9.43 -4.72
C ALA A 79 15.41 -9.88 -3.25
N ASN A 80 15.12 -8.99 -2.29
CA ASN A 80 15.14 -9.30 -0.86
C ASN A 80 14.10 -10.37 -0.47
N PHE A 81 12.92 -10.34 -1.09
CA PHE A 81 11.90 -11.37 -0.89
C PHE A 81 12.43 -12.75 -1.30
N LEU A 82 13.08 -12.84 -2.45
CA LEU A 82 13.65 -14.08 -3.01
C LEU A 82 14.93 -14.57 -2.31
N ARG A 83 15.67 -13.70 -1.58
CA ARG A 83 16.86 -14.11 -0.81
C ARG A 83 16.52 -15.26 0.16
N LYS A 84 17.47 -16.17 0.37
CA LYS A 84 17.30 -17.25 1.36
C LYS A 84 17.25 -16.68 2.78
N LYS A 85 16.65 -17.43 3.71
CA LYS A 85 16.47 -16.97 5.10
C LYS A 85 17.80 -16.71 5.83
N ASP A 86 18.84 -17.44 5.47
CA ASP A 86 20.21 -17.39 5.99
C ASP A 86 21.12 -16.43 5.20
N ASP A 87 20.62 -15.80 4.14
CA ASP A 87 21.39 -14.85 3.36
C ASP A 87 21.70 -13.60 4.21
N PRO A 88 22.99 -13.24 4.42
CA PRO A 88 23.37 -12.10 5.24
C PRO A 88 22.87 -10.76 4.70
N LYS A 89 22.50 -10.68 3.42
CA LYS A 89 21.91 -9.50 2.80
C LYS A 89 20.39 -9.45 2.96
N LYS A 90 19.73 -10.50 3.48
CA LYS A 90 18.28 -10.48 3.67
C LYS A 90 17.92 -9.59 4.86
N VAL A 91 17.13 -8.56 4.60
CA VAL A 91 16.69 -7.60 5.61
C VAL A 91 15.21 -7.78 5.92
N LYS A 92 14.81 -7.44 7.15
CA LYS A 92 13.40 -7.46 7.57
C LYS A 92 12.56 -6.41 6.84
N LYS A 93 13.15 -5.27 6.49
CA LYS A 93 12.54 -4.20 5.70
C LYS A 93 13.60 -3.61 4.77
N VAL A 94 13.26 -3.49 3.49
CA VAL A 94 14.07 -2.78 2.50
C VAL A 94 13.82 -1.28 2.70
N ALA A 95 14.89 -0.49 2.78
CA ALA A 95 14.77 0.96 2.85
C ALA A 95 14.44 1.51 1.47
N PHE A 96 13.40 2.34 1.38
CA PHE A 96 12.97 2.92 0.11
C PHE A 96 13.90 4.05 -0.31
N LYS A 97 14.23 4.11 -1.60
CA LYS A 97 14.93 5.26 -2.19
C LYS A 97 13.92 6.12 -2.93
N ASN A 98 13.67 7.31 -2.40
CA ASN A 98 12.88 8.34 -3.05
C ASN A 98 13.78 9.10 -4.04
N GLU A 99 14.03 8.52 -5.20
CA GLU A 99 14.53 9.29 -6.35
C GLU A 99 13.35 9.73 -7.23
#